data_AF-A0A0N0GUQ9-F1
#
_entry.id   AF-A0A0N0GUQ9-F1
#
_cell.length_a   1.000
_cell.length_b   1.000
_cell.length_c   1.000
_cell.angle_alpha   90.00
_cell.angle_beta   90.00
_cell.angle_gamma   90.00
#
_symmetry.space_group_name_H-M   'P 1'
#
loop_
_entity.id
_entity.type
_entity.pdbx_description
1 polymer ?
#
loop_
_entity_poly.entity_id
_entity_poly.type
_entity_poly.pdbx_seq_one_letter_code
_entity_poly.pdbx_strand_id
1 'polypeptide(L)'
;MRWLPPAYVAFVLLLEPALPMQWPVSFLLIALPVTAAYTLGPVSVAAVTVVAVAIEGTLAGTPCCSGRNIHQLWGRHYVGAYIATALVGILGVALAAHRQRQERHLVRANSVAEALMRTLLRPVPHQVGRLLAAGLYRSGEVGTMVGGDLYDIRATDAGERVIIGDVRGKGLNAVRTVAGILGTFREAVYNDADLPSVAQRMERSMAREAAEIRDDELFVTAALVEYDAPAGRVTIVNHGHIEPVLISCGEVTALIGPPALPLGLGTLVEERPVAYTHPFTPGDVLLLCTDGLIEARDDTGAFYPLLDRLRLRFTFDSAPGPADVIDFLNTDLPRHTRVFHDDVAVLAIAPDDSPPGDR
;
A
#
# COMPACT_ATOMS: atom_id res chain seq x y z
N MET A 1 20.01 -3.32 -11.32
CA MET A 1 20.23 -4.56 -12.10
C MET A 1 20.50 -4.38 -13.61
N ARG A 2 20.41 -3.17 -14.19
CA ARG A 2 20.65 -2.93 -15.63
C ARG A 2 22.07 -3.26 -16.15
N TRP A 3 23.04 -3.44 -15.24
CA TRP A 3 24.44 -3.77 -15.55
C TRP A 3 24.70 -5.28 -15.73
N LEU A 4 23.70 -6.14 -15.50
CA LEU A 4 23.85 -7.60 -15.61
C LEU A 4 24.27 -8.05 -17.03
N PRO A 5 23.63 -7.59 -18.12
CA PRO A 5 24.05 -7.96 -19.47
C PRO A 5 25.49 -7.54 -19.82
N PRO A 6 25.94 -6.28 -19.62
CA PRO A 6 27.32 -5.92 -19.92
C PRO A 6 28.33 -6.59 -18.99
N ALA A 7 27.99 -6.85 -17.72
CA ALA A 7 28.83 -7.61 -16.81
C ALA A 7 29.00 -9.08 -17.26
N TYR A 8 27.93 -9.70 -17.79
CA TYR A 8 27.99 -11.04 -18.34
C TYR A 8 28.89 -11.12 -19.58
N VAL A 9 28.78 -10.16 -20.50
CA VAL A 9 29.68 -10.08 -21.67
C VAL A 9 31.14 -9.91 -21.23
N ALA A 10 31.41 -9.02 -20.28
CA ALA A 10 32.76 -8.82 -19.75
C ALA A 10 33.33 -10.10 -19.11
N PHE A 11 32.51 -10.84 -18.36
CA PHE A 11 32.89 -12.13 -17.79
C PHE A 11 33.24 -13.16 -18.88
N VAL A 12 32.41 -13.28 -19.92
CA VAL A 12 32.65 -14.21 -21.04
C VAL A 12 33.95 -13.87 -21.77
N LEU A 13 34.24 -12.58 -22.01
CA LEU A 13 35.47 -12.12 -22.65
C LEU A 13 36.72 -12.34 -21.78
N LEU A 14 36.60 -12.22 -20.45
CA LEU A 14 37.71 -12.50 -19.52
C LEU A 14 38.00 -13.99 -19.36
N LEU A 15 37.03 -14.86 -19.63
CA LEU A 15 37.17 -16.32 -19.56
C LEU A 15 37.93 -16.90 -20.77
N GLU A 16 37.84 -16.23 -21.92
CA GLU A 16 38.43 -16.64 -23.20
C GLU A 16 39.95 -16.94 -23.15
N PRO A 17 40.82 -16.11 -22.55
CA PRO A 17 42.26 -16.42 -22.46
C PRO A 17 42.62 -17.54 -21.47
N ALA A 18 41.70 -17.93 -20.58
CA ALA A 18 41.96 -18.90 -19.51
C ALA A 18 41.61 -20.35 -19.90
N LEU A 19 40.85 -20.55 -20.98
CA LEU A 19 40.38 -21.86 -21.43
C LEU A 19 41.17 -22.38 -22.65
N PRO A 20 41.50 -23.68 -22.72
CA PRO A 20 42.20 -24.24 -23.86
C PRO A 20 41.38 -24.11 -25.15
N MET A 21 42.05 -23.77 -26.27
CA MET A 21 41.54 -23.48 -27.64
C MET A 21 40.55 -24.50 -28.27
N GLN A 22 40.25 -25.58 -27.57
CA GLN A 22 39.35 -26.67 -28.01
C GLN A 22 37.89 -26.42 -27.61
N TRP A 23 37.60 -25.47 -26.73
CA TRP A 23 36.25 -25.16 -26.23
C TRP A 23 35.84 -23.75 -26.64
N PRO A 24 34.94 -23.58 -27.63
CA PRO A 24 34.52 -22.25 -28.06
C PRO A 24 33.72 -21.56 -26.95
N VAL A 25 34.32 -20.57 -26.30
CA VAL A 25 33.69 -19.78 -25.23
C VAL A 25 32.47 -18.99 -25.76
N SER A 26 32.39 -18.81 -27.09
CA SER A 26 31.26 -18.21 -27.81
C SER A 26 29.91 -18.89 -27.52
N PHE A 27 29.87 -20.18 -27.18
CA PHE A 27 28.62 -20.87 -26.83
C PHE A 27 27.95 -20.31 -25.56
N LEU A 28 28.70 -19.64 -24.68
CA LEU A 28 28.15 -19.02 -23.48
C LEU A 28 27.31 -17.77 -23.79
N LEU A 29 27.46 -17.17 -24.97
CA LEU A 29 26.69 -15.99 -25.38
C LEU A 29 25.18 -16.28 -25.53
N ILE A 30 24.78 -17.56 -25.62
CA ILE A 30 23.38 -17.98 -25.61
C ILE A 30 22.61 -17.53 -24.36
N ALA A 31 23.29 -17.31 -23.22
CA ALA A 31 22.65 -16.85 -21.99
C ALA A 31 22.44 -15.32 -21.97
N LEU A 32 23.05 -14.58 -22.90
CA LEU A 32 22.96 -13.12 -22.93
C LEU A 32 21.53 -12.60 -23.20
N PRO A 33 20.76 -13.15 -24.16
CA PRO A 33 19.36 -12.76 -24.33
C PRO A 33 18.48 -13.05 -23.10
N VAL A 34 18.78 -14.12 -22.34
CA VAL A 34 18.03 -14.48 -21.14
C VAL A 34 18.26 -13.47 -20.02
N THR A 35 19.52 -13.08 -19.78
CA THR A 35 19.85 -12.05 -18.77
C THR A 35 19.31 -10.68 -19.17
N ALA A 36 19.30 -10.35 -20.46
CA ALA A 36 18.67 -9.16 -21.00
C ALA A 36 17.14 -9.18 -20.82
N ALA A 37 16.48 -10.32 -21.05
CA ALA A 37 15.04 -10.47 -20.88
C ALA A 37 14.58 -10.22 -19.43
N TYR A 38 15.42 -10.55 -18.46
CA TYR A 38 15.15 -10.27 -17.05
C TYR A 38 15.25 -8.79 -16.67
N THR A 39 15.93 -7.95 -17.44
CA THR A 39 16.27 -6.58 -17.00
C THR A 39 15.85 -5.47 -17.97
N LEU A 40 15.63 -5.79 -19.25
CA LEU A 40 15.38 -4.84 -20.32
C LEU A 40 14.01 -5.05 -20.96
N GLY A 41 13.61 -4.13 -21.84
CA GLY A 41 12.39 -4.25 -22.64
C GLY A 41 12.57 -5.13 -23.87
N PRO A 42 11.48 -5.60 -24.51
CA PRO A 42 11.52 -6.57 -25.61
C PRO A 42 12.37 -6.09 -26.80
N VAL A 43 12.33 -4.80 -27.13
CA VAL A 43 13.14 -4.21 -28.21
C VAL A 43 14.63 -4.28 -27.88
N SER A 44 15.00 -4.01 -26.63
CA SER A 44 16.39 -4.08 -26.17
C SER A 44 16.90 -5.52 -26.12
N VAL A 45 16.05 -6.49 -25.75
CA VAL A 45 16.40 -7.92 -25.79
C VAL A 45 16.69 -8.34 -27.22
N ALA A 46 15.84 -7.96 -28.18
CA ALA A 46 16.07 -8.26 -29.59
C ALA A 46 17.41 -7.66 -30.09
N ALA A 47 17.71 -6.41 -29.72
CA ALA A 47 18.97 -5.77 -30.06
C ALA A 47 20.18 -6.53 -29.45
N VAL A 48 20.09 -6.92 -28.18
CA VAL A 48 21.14 -7.71 -27.50
C VAL A 48 21.32 -9.08 -28.15
N THR A 49 20.25 -9.76 -28.56
CA THR A 49 20.34 -11.03 -29.31
C THR A 49 21.06 -10.84 -30.64
N VAL A 50 20.73 -9.80 -31.40
CA VAL A 50 21.41 -9.52 -32.68
C VAL A 50 22.90 -9.27 -32.45
N VAL A 51 23.25 -8.51 -31.40
CA VAL A 51 24.65 -8.28 -31.02
C VAL A 51 25.34 -9.58 -30.60
N ALA A 52 24.69 -10.45 -29.83
CA ALA A 52 25.23 -11.75 -29.43
C ALA A 52 25.59 -12.61 -30.64
N VAL A 53 24.65 -12.76 -31.59
CA VAL A 53 24.87 -13.52 -32.82
C VAL A 53 25.96 -12.90 -33.68
N ALA A 54 26.03 -11.56 -33.75
CA ALA A 54 27.10 -10.87 -34.46
C ALA A 54 28.47 -11.14 -33.84
N ILE A 55 28.59 -11.11 -32.50
CA ILE A 55 29.83 -11.43 -31.77
C ILE A 55 30.22 -12.89 -32.00
N GLU A 56 29.29 -13.84 -31.86
CA GLU A 56 29.53 -15.26 -32.18
C GLU A 56 30.05 -15.43 -33.60
N GLY A 57 29.44 -14.73 -34.57
CA GLY A 57 29.88 -14.72 -35.97
C GLY A 57 31.28 -14.13 -36.17
N THR A 58 31.60 -13.02 -35.48
CA THR A 58 32.94 -12.44 -35.54
C THR A 58 33.98 -13.37 -34.93
N LEU A 59 33.72 -14.00 -33.77
CA LEU A 59 34.64 -14.93 -33.13
C LEU A 59 34.86 -16.20 -33.97
N ALA A 60 33.82 -16.69 -34.64
CA ALA A 60 33.92 -17.79 -35.58
C ALA A 60 34.69 -17.42 -36.87
N GLY A 61 34.63 -16.15 -37.28
CA GLY A 61 35.21 -15.63 -38.52
C GLY A 61 36.57 -14.95 -38.39
N THR A 62 37.03 -14.56 -37.20
CA THR A 62 38.27 -13.81 -37.00
C THR A 62 39.51 -14.68 -37.29
N PRO A 63 40.29 -14.37 -38.34
CA PRO A 63 41.51 -15.11 -38.69
C PRO A 63 42.69 -14.79 -37.77
N CYS A 64 42.58 -13.72 -36.97
CA CYS A 64 43.72 -12.94 -36.45
C CYS A 64 44.62 -13.70 -35.47
N CYS A 65 44.12 -14.74 -34.79
CA CYS A 65 44.90 -15.49 -33.81
C CYS A 65 44.90 -17.03 -34.04
N SER A 66 44.22 -17.53 -35.08
CA SER A 66 44.03 -18.98 -35.29
C SER A 66 44.22 -19.47 -36.73
N GLY A 67 44.39 -18.59 -37.73
CA GLY A 67 44.59 -19.01 -39.13
C GLY A 67 43.43 -19.80 -39.76
N ARG A 68 42.19 -19.57 -39.30
CA ARG A 68 40.99 -20.30 -39.76
C ARG A 68 40.39 -19.67 -41.02
N ASN A 69 39.98 -20.51 -41.98
CA ASN A 69 39.34 -20.11 -43.24
C ASN A 69 37.88 -19.67 -43.05
N ILE A 70 37.43 -18.69 -43.84
CA ILE A 70 36.04 -18.16 -43.89
C ILE A 70 34.96 -19.26 -44.05
N HIS A 71 35.29 -20.40 -44.66
CA HIS A 71 34.36 -21.52 -44.83
C HIS A 71 33.93 -22.17 -43.50
N GLN A 72 34.60 -21.92 -42.37
CA GLN A 72 34.21 -22.44 -41.06
C GLN A 72 33.03 -21.70 -40.41
N LEU A 73 32.65 -20.51 -40.88
CA LEU A 73 31.44 -19.79 -40.46
C LEU A 73 30.16 -20.64 -40.64
N TRP A 74 30.19 -21.56 -41.61
CA TRP A 74 29.10 -22.48 -41.95
C TRP A 74 29.32 -23.90 -41.39
N GLY A 75 30.29 -24.08 -40.49
CA GLY A 75 30.48 -25.33 -39.78
C GLY A 75 29.24 -25.67 -38.96
N ARG A 76 28.81 -26.94 -39.01
CA ARG A 76 27.59 -27.43 -38.33
C ARG A 76 27.46 -26.99 -36.86
N HIS A 77 28.57 -26.92 -36.13
CA HIS A 77 28.60 -26.52 -34.73
C HIS A 77 28.28 -25.02 -34.51
N TYR A 78 28.75 -24.13 -35.40
CA TYR A 78 28.49 -22.68 -35.30
C TYR A 78 27.09 -22.32 -35.77
N VAL A 79 26.62 -22.96 -36.84
CA VAL A 79 25.24 -22.79 -37.32
C VAL A 79 24.24 -23.23 -36.23
N GLY A 80 24.53 -24.32 -35.53
CA GLY A 80 23.76 -24.75 -34.36
C GLY A 80 23.74 -23.71 -33.24
N ALA A 81 24.89 -23.07 -32.96
CA ALA A 81 24.99 -22.00 -31.96
C ALA A 81 24.13 -20.79 -32.33
N TYR A 82 24.24 -20.28 -33.56
CA TYR A 82 23.47 -19.11 -34.01
C TYR A 82 21.97 -19.37 -33.96
N ILE A 83 21.52 -20.56 -34.39
CA ILE A 83 20.11 -20.95 -34.34
C ILE A 83 19.65 -21.02 -32.88
N ALA A 84 20.44 -21.63 -32.00
CA ALA A 84 20.11 -21.74 -30.58
C ALA A 84 20.03 -20.35 -29.91
N THR A 85 21.00 -19.47 -30.14
CA THR A 85 21.01 -18.09 -29.63
C THR A 85 19.85 -17.27 -30.19
N ALA A 86 19.51 -17.42 -31.48
CA ALA A 86 18.35 -16.77 -32.07
C ALA A 86 17.03 -17.27 -31.46
N LEU A 87 16.86 -18.58 -31.29
CA LEU A 87 15.66 -19.16 -30.65
C LEU A 87 15.51 -18.69 -29.20
N VAL A 88 16.60 -18.72 -28.42
CA VAL A 88 16.62 -18.22 -27.04
C VAL A 88 16.33 -16.72 -27.00
N GLY A 89 16.82 -15.94 -27.97
CA GLY A 89 16.49 -14.54 -28.10
C GLY A 89 15.02 -14.28 -28.41
N ILE A 90 14.41 -15.03 -29.32
CA ILE A 90 12.98 -14.95 -29.62
C ILE A 90 12.15 -15.25 -28.36
N LEU A 91 12.51 -16.32 -27.63
CA LEU A 91 11.86 -16.66 -26.37
C LEU A 91 12.05 -15.56 -25.31
N GLY A 92 13.25 -14.98 -25.22
CA GLY A 92 13.56 -13.86 -24.33
C GLY A 92 12.74 -12.60 -24.65
N VAL A 93 12.55 -12.28 -25.93
CA VAL A 93 11.68 -11.18 -26.37
C VAL A 93 10.23 -11.46 -25.98
N ALA A 94 9.74 -12.68 -26.20
CA ALA A 94 8.39 -13.07 -25.82
C ALA A 94 8.18 -12.98 -24.29
N LEU A 95 9.14 -13.43 -23.50
CA LEU A 95 9.12 -13.33 -22.03
C LEU A 95 9.13 -11.86 -21.57
N ALA A 96 10.01 -11.04 -22.12
CA ALA A 96 10.08 -9.61 -21.79
C ALA A 96 8.79 -8.87 -22.19
N ALA A 97 8.20 -9.22 -23.34
CA ALA A 97 6.92 -8.69 -23.78
C ALA A 97 5.77 -9.13 -22.87
N HIS A 98 5.75 -10.39 -22.42
CA HIS A 98 4.76 -10.91 -21.48
C HIS A 98 4.87 -10.20 -20.12
N ARG A 99 6.08 -10.10 -19.57
CA ARG A 99 6.36 -9.37 -18.33
C ARG A 99 5.89 -7.92 -18.42
N GLN A 100 6.26 -7.22 -19.49
CA GLN A 100 5.86 -5.82 -19.67
C GLN A 100 4.34 -5.65 -19.83
N ARG A 101 3.65 -6.62 -20.46
CA ARG A 101 2.18 -6.62 -20.50
C ARG A 101 1.59 -6.79 -19.10
N GLN A 102 2.07 -7.76 -18.32
CA GLN A 102 1.63 -7.97 -16.94
C GLN A 102 1.84 -6.73 -16.07
N GLU A 103 3.04 -6.13 -16.12
CA GLU A 103 3.35 -4.87 -15.42
C GLU A 103 2.37 -3.75 -15.82
N ARG A 104 2.07 -3.60 -17.11
CA ARG A 104 1.11 -2.58 -17.59
C ARG A 104 -0.33 -2.85 -17.12
N HIS A 105 -0.75 -4.11 -17.04
CA HIS A 105 -2.07 -4.46 -16.52
C HIS A 105 -2.20 -4.10 -15.04
N LEU A 106 -1.16 -4.36 -14.24
CA LEU A 106 -1.10 -3.99 -12.83
C LEU A 106 -1.14 -2.47 -12.64
N VAL A 107 -0.33 -1.72 -13.40
CA VAL A 107 -0.30 -0.24 -13.33
C VAL A 107 -1.66 0.37 -13.70
N ARG A 108 -2.35 -0.16 -14.71
CA ARG A 108 -3.70 0.30 -15.07
C ARG A 108 -4.73 -0.01 -13.99
N ALA A 109 -4.73 -1.23 -13.46
CA ALA A 109 -5.65 -1.62 -12.39
C ALA A 109 -5.46 -0.74 -11.14
N ASN A 110 -4.22 -0.45 -10.75
CA ASN A 110 -3.93 0.44 -9.63
C ASN A 110 -4.40 1.88 -9.89
N SER A 111 -4.20 2.42 -11.09
CA SER A 111 -4.68 3.78 -11.41
C SER A 111 -6.21 3.92 -11.32
N VAL A 112 -6.96 2.86 -11.67
CA VAL A 112 -8.42 2.85 -11.56
C VAL A 112 -8.85 2.72 -10.10
N ALA A 113 -8.23 1.80 -9.35
CA ALA A 113 -8.50 1.64 -7.93
C ALA A 113 -8.22 2.94 -7.15
N GLU A 114 -7.13 3.64 -7.48
CA GLU A 114 -6.77 4.90 -6.83
C GLU A 114 -7.78 6.01 -7.14
N ALA A 115 -8.21 6.10 -8.41
CA ALA A 115 -9.26 7.04 -8.80
C ALA A 115 -10.59 6.74 -8.08
N LEU A 116 -10.96 5.46 -7.94
CA LEU A 116 -12.15 5.05 -7.20
C LEU A 116 -12.03 5.41 -5.71
N MET A 117 -10.90 5.11 -5.07
CA MET A 117 -10.67 5.45 -3.66
C MET A 117 -10.78 6.95 -3.41
N ARG A 118 -10.22 7.79 -4.28
CA ARG A 118 -10.37 9.26 -4.19
C ARG A 118 -11.82 9.74 -4.32
N THR A 119 -12.69 8.97 -4.96
CA THR A 119 -14.13 9.28 -5.02
C THR A 119 -14.91 8.76 -3.83
N LEU A 120 -14.46 7.65 -3.22
CA LEU A 120 -15.09 7.05 -2.05
C LEU A 120 -14.72 7.81 -0.76
N LEU A 121 -13.44 8.16 -0.60
CA LEU A 121 -12.90 8.93 0.50
C LEU A 121 -13.10 10.42 0.21
N ARG A 122 -14.15 10.99 0.79
CA ARG A 122 -14.43 12.41 0.65
C ARG A 122 -13.39 13.21 1.44
N PRO A 123 -12.96 14.39 0.95
CA PRO A 123 -12.14 15.30 1.74
C PRO A 123 -12.80 15.55 3.09
N VAL A 124 -12.02 15.44 4.17
CA VAL A 124 -12.49 15.72 5.53
C VAL A 124 -12.83 17.21 5.60
N PRO A 125 -14.11 17.58 5.81
CA PRO A 125 -14.46 18.98 6.00
C PRO A 125 -13.85 19.48 7.32
N HIS A 126 -13.46 20.75 7.35
CA HIS A 126 -12.86 21.34 8.56
C HIS A 126 -13.78 21.26 9.79
N GLN A 127 -15.08 21.21 9.55
CA GLN A 127 -16.09 21.09 10.59
C GLN A 127 -17.23 20.18 10.16
N VAL A 128 -17.70 19.33 11.08
CA VAL A 128 -18.88 18.49 10.95
C VAL A 128 -19.71 18.63 12.22
N GLY A 129 -20.87 19.28 12.12
CA GLY A 129 -21.69 19.56 13.30
C GLY A 129 -20.89 20.37 14.33
N ARG A 130 -20.71 19.78 15.52
CA ARG A 130 -19.95 20.30 16.66
C ARG A 130 -18.53 19.74 16.78
N LEU A 131 -18.03 19.05 15.76
CA LEU A 131 -16.63 18.61 15.68
C LEU A 131 -15.85 19.43 14.68
N LEU A 132 -14.69 19.92 15.09
CA LEU A 132 -13.61 20.28 14.18
C LEU A 132 -12.92 19.00 13.71
N ALA A 133 -12.52 18.94 12.45
CA ALA A 133 -11.87 17.76 11.88
C ALA A 133 -10.75 18.15 10.91
N ALA A 134 -9.71 17.32 10.87
CA ALA A 134 -8.64 17.37 9.90
C ALA A 134 -8.21 15.95 9.55
N GLY A 135 -7.89 15.71 8.28
CA GLY A 135 -7.50 14.38 7.82
C GLY A 135 -6.26 14.42 6.94
N LEU A 136 -5.51 13.33 6.98
CA LEU A 136 -4.38 13.04 6.10
C LEU A 136 -4.60 11.68 5.47
N TYR A 137 -4.53 11.62 4.14
CA TYR A 137 -4.48 10.36 3.41
C TYR A 137 -3.26 10.37 2.49
N ARG A 138 -2.41 9.36 2.61
CA ARG A 138 -1.23 9.15 1.75
C ARG A 138 -1.31 7.73 1.23
N SER A 139 -1.31 7.57 -0.10
CA SER A 139 -1.21 6.24 -0.67
C SER A 139 0.24 5.74 -0.63
N GLY A 140 0.42 4.42 -0.57
CA GLY A 140 1.71 3.75 -0.69
C GLY A 140 2.44 4.03 -2.02
N GLU A 141 3.64 3.47 -2.18
CA GLU A 141 4.49 3.73 -3.35
C GLU A 141 3.83 3.45 -4.72
N VAL A 142 4.24 4.22 -5.73
CA VAL A 142 3.81 4.04 -7.11
C VAL A 142 4.15 2.63 -7.61
N GLY A 143 3.12 1.80 -7.82
CA GLY A 143 3.26 0.41 -8.26
C GLY A 143 2.83 -0.62 -7.21
N THR A 144 2.59 -0.21 -5.96
CA THR A 144 1.89 -1.05 -4.97
C THR A 144 0.39 -1.04 -5.28
N MET A 145 -0.28 -2.16 -4.98
CA MET A 145 -1.73 -2.19 -5.06
C MET A 145 -2.32 -1.20 -4.07
N VAL A 146 -3.37 -0.49 -4.49
CA VAL A 146 -4.11 0.47 -3.65
C VAL A 146 -4.58 -0.21 -2.37
N GLY A 147 -4.38 0.43 -1.22
CA GLY A 147 -4.69 -0.13 0.09
C GLY A 147 -6.18 -0.19 0.40
N GLY A 148 -6.48 -0.77 1.57
CA GLY A 148 -7.82 -0.97 2.11
C GLY A 148 -8.30 0.14 3.04
N ASP A 149 -7.47 1.14 3.31
CA ASP A 149 -7.75 2.22 4.25
C ASP A 149 -9.05 2.98 3.93
N LEU A 150 -9.89 3.16 4.96
CA LEU A 150 -11.15 3.88 4.86
C LEU A 150 -11.36 4.84 6.02
N TYR A 151 -12.06 5.94 5.75
CA TYR A 151 -12.60 6.82 6.79
C TYR A 151 -13.83 7.59 6.30
N ASP A 152 -14.67 8.03 7.23
CA ASP A 152 -15.76 8.98 6.99
C ASP A 152 -16.18 9.65 8.31
N ILE A 153 -16.80 10.83 8.22
CA ILE A 153 -17.31 11.60 9.35
C ILE A 153 -18.64 12.24 8.98
N ARG A 154 -19.66 12.09 9.84
CA ARG A 154 -21.02 12.58 9.60
C ARG A 154 -21.66 13.18 10.84
N ALA A 155 -22.33 14.31 10.66
CA ALA A 155 -23.25 14.84 11.64
C ALA A 155 -24.61 14.14 11.47
N THR A 156 -25.18 13.70 12.59
CA THR A 156 -26.47 13.03 12.67
C THR A 156 -27.26 13.58 13.85
N ASP A 157 -28.57 13.31 13.90
CA ASP A 157 -29.41 13.74 15.03
C ASP A 157 -29.03 13.06 16.35
N ALA A 158 -28.37 11.89 16.29
CA ALA A 158 -27.86 11.15 17.45
C ALA A 158 -26.47 11.63 17.92
N GLY A 159 -25.81 12.52 17.18
CA GLY A 159 -24.44 12.96 17.40
C GLY A 159 -23.56 12.88 16.16
N GLU A 160 -22.33 13.36 16.25
CA GLU A 160 -21.36 13.22 15.18
C GLU A 160 -20.70 11.84 15.22
N ARG A 161 -20.75 11.10 14.11
CA ARG A 161 -20.23 9.73 13.98
C ARG A 161 -19.08 9.67 12.99
N VAL A 162 -18.05 8.91 13.36
CA VAL A 162 -16.81 8.74 12.61
C VAL A 162 -16.52 7.26 12.47
N ILE A 163 -15.94 6.90 11.32
CA ILE A 163 -15.34 5.60 11.08
C ILE A 163 -13.92 5.80 10.55
N ILE A 164 -12.99 4.98 11.02
CA ILE A 164 -11.73 4.69 10.35
C ILE A 164 -11.53 3.18 10.32
N GLY A 165 -10.82 2.67 9.33
CA GLY A 165 -10.49 1.25 9.28
C GLY A 165 -9.53 0.90 8.16
N ASP A 166 -9.11 -0.35 8.16
CA ASP A 166 -8.34 -0.96 7.07
C ASP A 166 -8.94 -2.32 6.70
N VAL A 167 -9.11 -2.52 5.38
CA VAL A 167 -9.65 -3.73 4.79
C VAL A 167 -8.51 -4.70 4.50
N ARG A 168 -8.69 -5.95 4.91
CA ARG A 168 -7.75 -7.01 4.53
C ARG A 168 -7.67 -7.16 3.02
N GLY A 169 -6.47 -6.97 2.49
CA GLY A 169 -6.16 -7.15 1.08
C GLY A 169 -5.90 -5.82 0.39
N LYS A 170 -5.60 -5.87 -0.91
CA LYS A 170 -5.28 -4.67 -1.70
C LYS A 170 -5.88 -4.75 -3.09
N GLY A 171 -5.89 -3.63 -3.78
CA GLY A 171 -6.38 -3.50 -5.15
C GLY A 171 -7.90 -3.47 -5.22
N LEU A 172 -8.46 -3.85 -6.38
CA LEU A 172 -9.87 -3.59 -6.69
C LEU A 172 -10.86 -4.31 -5.75
N ASN A 173 -10.50 -5.48 -5.22
CA ASN A 173 -11.34 -6.20 -4.26
C ASN A 173 -11.47 -5.43 -2.95
N ALA A 174 -10.36 -4.87 -2.43
CA ALA A 174 -10.39 -4.03 -1.24
C ALA A 174 -11.25 -2.78 -1.46
N VAL A 175 -11.13 -2.12 -2.62
CA VAL A 175 -11.96 -0.96 -2.98
C VAL A 175 -13.46 -1.29 -2.97
N ARG A 176 -13.85 -2.49 -3.42
CA ARG A 176 -15.25 -2.95 -3.38
C ARG A 176 -15.74 -3.06 -1.93
N THR A 177 -14.98 -3.71 -1.06
CA THR A 177 -15.32 -3.85 0.37
C THR A 177 -15.38 -2.49 1.07
N VAL A 178 -14.42 -1.59 0.79
CA VAL A 178 -14.46 -0.20 1.29
C VAL A 178 -15.76 0.49 0.87
N ALA A 179 -16.14 0.39 -0.41
CA ALA A 179 -17.38 0.98 -0.89
C ALA A 179 -18.62 0.39 -0.20
N GLY A 180 -18.65 -0.92 0.03
CA GLY A 180 -19.74 -1.62 0.74
C GLY A 180 -19.86 -1.20 2.19
N ILE A 181 -18.75 -1.16 2.93
CA ILE A 181 -18.71 -0.72 4.33
C ILE A 181 -19.08 0.74 4.45
N LEU A 182 -18.45 1.63 3.68
CA LEU A 182 -18.77 3.06 3.76
C LEU A 182 -20.22 3.30 3.35
N GLY A 183 -20.73 2.60 2.33
CA GLY A 183 -22.14 2.65 1.96
C GLY A 183 -23.07 2.24 3.11
N THR A 184 -22.74 1.16 3.82
CA THR A 184 -23.52 0.68 4.97
C THR A 184 -23.43 1.66 6.14
N PHE A 185 -22.24 2.13 6.49
CA PHE A 185 -22.03 3.13 7.54
C PHE A 185 -22.85 4.40 7.25
N ARG A 186 -22.74 4.94 6.04
CA ARG A 186 -23.45 6.17 5.62
C ARG A 186 -24.97 6.07 5.70
N GLU A 187 -25.53 4.88 5.58
CA GLU A 187 -26.97 4.64 5.74
C GLU A 187 -27.32 4.39 7.21
N ALA A 188 -26.57 3.53 7.89
CA ALA A 188 -26.78 3.12 9.28
C ALA A 188 -26.76 4.32 10.24
N VAL A 189 -25.82 5.26 10.04
CA VAL A 189 -25.63 6.40 10.95
C VAL A 189 -26.85 7.31 11.05
N TYR A 190 -27.73 7.36 10.05
CA TYR A 190 -28.96 8.15 10.10
C TYR A 190 -30.17 7.37 10.64
N ASN A 191 -30.12 6.04 10.62
CA ASN A 191 -31.27 5.19 10.92
C ASN A 191 -31.20 4.51 12.29
N ASP A 192 -30.00 4.21 12.77
CA ASP A 192 -29.80 3.49 14.03
C ASP A 192 -29.49 4.47 15.17
N ALA A 193 -30.10 4.25 16.33
CA ALA A 193 -30.07 5.20 17.45
C ALA A 193 -28.73 5.27 18.17
N ASP A 194 -27.95 4.19 18.17
CA ASP A 194 -26.68 4.09 18.90
C ASP A 194 -25.56 3.46 18.03
N LEU A 195 -24.32 3.74 18.44
CA LEU A 195 -23.11 3.28 17.74
C LEU A 195 -22.98 1.73 17.67
N PRO A 196 -23.30 0.94 18.72
CA PRO A 196 -23.31 -0.53 18.63
C PRO A 196 -24.29 -1.07 17.58
N SER A 197 -25.45 -0.45 17.40
CA SER A 197 -26.44 -0.84 16.39
C SER A 197 -25.91 -0.60 14.97
N VAL A 198 -25.22 0.53 14.75
CA VAL A 198 -24.50 0.82 13.50
C VAL A 198 -23.46 -0.26 13.21
N ALA A 199 -22.62 -0.57 14.21
CA ALA A 199 -21.61 -1.62 14.10
C ALA A 199 -22.22 -2.99 13.76
N GLN A 200 -23.34 -3.35 14.39
CA GLN A 200 -24.05 -4.60 14.11
C GLN A 200 -24.61 -4.65 12.68
N ARG A 201 -25.09 -3.52 12.15
CA ARG A 201 -25.57 -3.45 10.76
C ARG A 201 -24.42 -3.63 9.78
N MET A 202 -23.26 -3.05 10.07
CA MET A 202 -22.04 -3.24 9.29
C MET A 202 -21.55 -4.69 9.32
N GLU A 203 -21.53 -5.33 10.48
CA GLU A 203 -21.19 -6.76 10.63
C GLU A 203 -22.09 -7.64 9.75
N ARG A 204 -23.41 -7.40 9.79
CA ARG A 204 -24.37 -8.12 8.94
C ARG A 204 -24.15 -7.85 7.44
N SER A 205 -23.65 -6.67 7.07
CA SER A 205 -23.32 -6.33 5.69
C SER A 205 -22.08 -7.07 5.21
N MET A 206 -21.04 -7.12 6.05
CA MET A 206 -19.82 -7.88 5.79
C MET A 206 -20.09 -9.36 5.63
N ALA A 207 -20.89 -9.96 6.50
CA ALA A 207 -21.26 -11.37 6.38
C ALA A 207 -21.99 -11.68 5.07
N ARG A 208 -22.85 -10.77 4.58
CA ARG A 208 -23.50 -10.93 3.26
C ARG A 208 -22.48 -10.82 2.13
N GLU A 209 -21.59 -9.83 2.18
CA GLU A 209 -20.57 -9.64 1.14
C GLU A 209 -19.62 -10.84 1.06
N ALA A 210 -19.13 -11.33 2.20
CA ALA A 210 -18.29 -12.52 2.31
C ALA A 210 -18.95 -13.74 1.65
N ALA A 211 -20.25 -13.97 1.94
CA ALA A 211 -21.02 -15.06 1.37
C ALA A 211 -21.21 -14.94 -0.17
N GLU A 212 -21.40 -13.71 -0.68
CA GLU A 212 -21.54 -13.47 -2.12
C GLU A 212 -20.25 -13.78 -2.89
N ILE A 213 -19.10 -13.41 -2.35
CA ILE A 213 -17.79 -13.62 -3.00
C ILE A 213 -17.14 -14.95 -2.62
N ARG A 214 -17.72 -15.70 -1.68
CA ARG A 214 -17.20 -16.96 -1.14
C ARG A 214 -15.80 -16.78 -0.53
N ASP A 215 -15.63 -15.72 0.25
CA ASP A 215 -14.41 -15.43 1.00
C ASP A 215 -14.74 -15.37 2.49
N ASP A 216 -14.59 -16.50 3.17
CA ASP A 216 -14.85 -16.63 4.61
C ASP A 216 -13.76 -15.94 5.47
N GLU A 217 -12.72 -15.39 4.84
CA GLU A 217 -11.65 -14.62 5.49
C GLU A 217 -11.71 -13.13 5.14
N LEU A 218 -12.84 -12.63 4.62
CA LEU A 218 -13.04 -11.21 4.38
C LEU A 218 -13.29 -10.49 5.71
N PHE A 219 -12.36 -9.61 6.10
CA PHE A 219 -12.49 -8.83 7.33
C PHE A 219 -11.96 -7.41 7.19
N VAL A 220 -12.41 -6.55 8.10
CA VAL A 220 -12.01 -5.14 8.18
C VAL A 220 -11.76 -4.77 9.62
N THR A 221 -10.57 -4.26 9.92
CA THR A 221 -10.32 -3.63 11.23
C THR A 221 -10.95 -2.25 11.18
N ALA A 222 -11.76 -1.88 12.17
CA ALA A 222 -12.38 -0.56 12.18
C ALA A 222 -12.58 -0.01 13.58
N ALA A 223 -12.39 1.29 13.75
CA ALA A 223 -12.83 2.03 14.92
C ALA A 223 -14.02 2.92 14.54
N LEU A 224 -15.14 2.73 15.23
CA LEU A 224 -16.28 3.63 15.17
C LEU A 224 -16.25 4.55 16.38
N VAL A 225 -16.58 5.81 16.15
CA VAL A 225 -16.57 6.84 17.18
C VAL A 225 -17.85 7.67 17.08
N GLU A 226 -18.48 7.97 18.21
CA GLU A 226 -19.64 8.85 18.31
C GLU A 226 -19.36 9.92 19.36
N TYR A 227 -19.50 11.19 18.97
CA TYR A 227 -19.42 12.32 19.87
C TYR A 227 -20.81 12.75 20.32
N ASP A 228 -21.03 12.72 21.64
CA ASP A 228 -22.22 13.21 22.30
C ASP A 228 -21.91 14.59 22.90
N ALA A 229 -22.18 15.64 22.11
CA ALA A 229 -21.86 17.00 22.51
C ALA A 229 -22.59 17.46 23.80
N PRO A 230 -23.89 17.18 24.00
CA PRO A 230 -24.55 17.47 25.28
C PRO A 230 -23.89 16.83 26.49
N ALA A 231 -23.36 15.61 26.34
CA ALA A 231 -22.70 14.91 27.45
C ALA A 231 -21.19 15.15 27.56
N GLY A 232 -20.56 15.80 26.57
CA GLY A 232 -19.12 16.05 26.57
C GLY A 232 -18.28 14.78 26.61
N ARG A 233 -18.70 13.75 25.87
CA ARG A 233 -18.03 12.45 25.84
C ARG A 233 -17.98 11.87 24.44
N VAL A 234 -17.03 10.97 24.26
CA VAL A 234 -16.91 10.15 23.07
C VAL A 234 -17.20 8.70 23.41
N THR A 235 -18.00 8.04 22.57
CA THR A 235 -18.27 6.59 22.61
C THR A 235 -17.50 5.93 21.48
N ILE A 236 -16.79 4.85 21.78
CA ILE A 236 -15.95 4.13 20.82
C ILE A 236 -16.37 2.67 20.77
N VAL A 237 -16.45 2.11 19.56
CA VAL A 237 -16.54 0.67 19.31
C VAL A 237 -15.35 0.29 18.43
N ASN A 238 -14.39 -0.44 19.00
CA ASN A 238 -13.17 -0.84 18.30
C ASN A 238 -13.27 -2.31 17.87
N HIS A 239 -13.31 -2.56 16.56
CA HIS A 239 -13.30 -3.89 15.92
C HIS A 239 -11.88 -4.29 15.54
N GLY A 240 -11.04 -4.53 16.55
CA GLY A 240 -9.65 -4.99 16.36
C GLY A 240 -8.76 -4.01 15.60
N HIS A 241 -9.12 -2.73 15.56
CA HIS A 241 -8.34 -1.65 14.99
C HIS A 241 -7.38 -1.06 16.03
N ILE A 242 -6.47 -0.22 15.56
CA ILE A 242 -5.53 0.49 16.42
C ILE A 242 -6.29 1.42 17.38
N GLU A 243 -5.82 1.47 18.63
CA GLU A 243 -6.48 2.25 19.66
C GLU A 243 -6.43 3.75 19.34
N PRO A 244 -7.57 4.47 19.45
CA PRO A 244 -7.59 5.92 19.30
C PRO A 244 -6.66 6.60 20.32
N VAL A 245 -5.99 7.67 19.90
CA VAL A 245 -5.07 8.42 20.76
C VAL A 245 -5.72 9.73 21.18
N LEU A 246 -5.90 9.92 22.48
CA LEU A 246 -6.38 11.16 23.08
C LEU A 246 -5.20 12.07 23.44
N ILE A 247 -5.25 13.31 22.98
CA ILE A 247 -4.37 14.40 23.39
C ILE A 247 -5.23 15.36 24.22
N SER A 248 -4.93 15.50 25.50
CA SER A 248 -5.71 16.30 26.43
C SER A 248 -4.80 16.96 27.46
N CYS A 249 -4.86 18.28 27.59
CA CYS A 249 -4.09 19.04 28.59
C CYS A 249 -2.57 18.73 28.60
N GLY A 250 -1.96 18.51 27.43
CA GLY A 250 -0.55 18.14 27.29
C GLY A 250 -0.22 16.67 27.54
N GLU A 251 -1.20 15.84 27.90
CA GLU A 251 -1.05 14.39 28.02
C GLU A 251 -1.49 13.68 26.73
N VAL A 252 -0.77 12.60 26.39
CA VAL A 252 -1.08 11.77 25.21
C VAL A 252 -1.23 10.32 25.63
N THR A 253 -2.44 9.79 25.45
CA THR A 253 -2.86 8.49 25.96
C THR A 253 -3.62 7.71 24.89
N ALA A 254 -3.31 6.43 24.73
CA ALA A 254 -4.14 5.53 23.92
C ALA A 254 -5.39 5.11 24.71
N LEU A 255 -6.56 5.21 24.08
CA LEU A 255 -7.85 4.85 24.66
C LEU A 255 -8.14 3.37 24.45
N ILE A 256 -7.58 2.54 25.33
CA ILE A 256 -7.66 1.09 25.24
C ILE A 256 -9.07 0.61 25.58
N GLY A 257 -9.72 -0.01 24.60
CA GLY A 257 -11.03 -0.62 24.74
C GLY A 257 -11.00 -2.09 25.17
N PRO A 258 -12.17 -2.69 25.41
CA PRO A 258 -12.28 -4.15 25.47
C PRO A 258 -11.93 -4.76 24.10
N PRO A 259 -11.26 -5.92 24.07
CA PRO A 259 -10.89 -6.56 22.83
C PRO A 259 -12.14 -7.00 22.05
N ALA A 260 -12.14 -6.78 20.74
CA ALA A 260 -13.17 -7.30 19.84
C ALA A 260 -12.56 -7.76 18.52
N LEU A 261 -13.28 -8.63 17.82
CA LEU A 261 -12.86 -9.11 16.51
C LEU A 261 -13.09 -8.05 15.41
N PRO A 262 -12.28 -8.06 14.34
CA PRO A 262 -12.55 -7.31 13.12
C PRO A 262 -13.96 -7.55 12.58
N LEU A 263 -14.48 -6.54 11.88
CA LEU A 263 -15.76 -6.64 11.18
C LEU A 263 -15.71 -7.78 10.16
N GLY A 264 -16.75 -8.60 10.12
CA GLY A 264 -16.84 -9.77 9.23
C GLY A 264 -16.41 -11.09 9.89
N LEU A 265 -15.77 -11.03 11.07
CA LEU A 265 -15.36 -12.21 11.84
C LEU A 265 -16.23 -12.42 13.10
N GLY A 266 -17.30 -11.64 13.28
CA GLY A 266 -18.13 -11.67 14.47
C GLY A 266 -18.85 -13.00 14.71
N THR A 267 -18.97 -13.88 13.71
CA THR A 267 -19.53 -15.23 13.89
C THR A 267 -18.59 -16.21 14.61
N LEU A 268 -17.31 -15.85 14.77
CA LEU A 268 -16.31 -16.68 15.45
C LEU A 268 -16.39 -16.58 16.98
N VAL A 269 -17.13 -15.59 17.50
CA VAL A 269 -17.33 -15.37 18.93
C VAL A 269 -18.80 -15.12 19.23
N GLU A 270 -19.25 -15.53 20.42
CA GLU A 270 -20.63 -15.26 20.86
C GLU A 270 -20.80 -13.83 21.39
N GLU A 271 -19.72 -13.24 21.88
CA GLU A 271 -19.71 -11.91 22.48
C GLU A 271 -19.72 -10.81 21.42
N ARG A 272 -20.58 -9.82 21.64
CA ARG A 272 -20.63 -8.63 20.78
C ARG A 272 -19.58 -7.61 21.24
N PRO A 273 -19.04 -6.81 20.31
CA PRO A 273 -18.19 -5.67 20.65
C PRO A 273 -18.88 -4.77 21.68
N VAL A 274 -18.14 -4.40 22.72
CA VAL A 274 -18.63 -3.56 23.80
C VAL A 274 -18.15 -2.13 23.55
N ALA A 275 -19.10 -1.19 23.50
CA ALA A 275 -18.78 0.22 23.45
C ALA A 275 -18.18 0.69 24.78
N TYR A 276 -17.21 1.59 24.69
CA TYR A 276 -16.60 2.25 25.85
C TYR A 276 -16.61 3.77 25.66
N THR A 277 -16.57 4.51 26.77
CA THR A 277 -16.75 5.97 26.73
C THR A 277 -15.63 6.69 27.47
N HIS A 278 -15.25 7.86 26.96
CA HIS A 278 -14.26 8.74 27.57
C HIS A 278 -14.77 10.18 27.58
N PRO A 279 -14.44 10.99 28.61
CA PRO A 279 -14.63 12.43 28.54
C PRO A 279 -13.95 13.02 27.30
N PHE A 280 -14.65 13.92 26.61
CA PHE A 280 -14.15 14.56 25.41
C PHE A 280 -14.73 15.96 25.32
N THR A 281 -13.91 16.93 25.70
CA THR A 281 -14.28 18.32 25.96
C THR A 281 -13.46 19.27 25.10
N PRO A 282 -13.89 20.53 24.92
CA PRO A 282 -13.11 21.51 24.18
C PRO A 282 -11.66 21.60 24.68
N GLY A 283 -10.71 21.58 23.74
CA GLY A 283 -9.27 21.48 24.03
C GLY A 283 -8.70 20.06 23.90
N ASP A 284 -9.57 19.04 23.84
CA ASP A 284 -9.16 17.66 23.57
C ASP A 284 -9.11 17.37 22.06
N VAL A 285 -8.12 16.58 21.65
CA VAL A 285 -8.04 16.04 20.28
C VAL A 285 -8.02 14.52 20.33
N LEU A 286 -8.93 13.89 19.58
CA LEU A 286 -8.91 12.46 19.35
C LEU A 286 -8.30 12.17 17.98
N LEU A 287 -7.21 11.42 17.96
CA LEU A 287 -6.51 10.98 16.77
C LEU A 287 -6.84 9.51 16.48
N LEU A 288 -7.26 9.27 15.24
CA LEU A 288 -7.57 7.96 14.67
C LEU A 288 -6.60 7.72 13.52
N CYS A 289 -6.00 6.53 13.42
CA CYS A 289 -5.08 6.21 12.34
C CYS A 289 -5.13 4.73 11.94
N THR A 290 -4.77 4.44 10.69
CA THR A 290 -4.52 3.09 10.19
C THR A 290 -3.10 2.63 10.49
N ASP A 291 -2.84 1.34 10.24
CA ASP A 291 -1.57 0.69 10.56
C ASP A 291 -0.40 1.22 9.75
N GLY A 292 -0.62 1.67 8.51
CA GLY A 292 0.43 2.28 7.71
C GLY A 292 1.13 3.47 8.38
N LEU A 293 0.47 4.16 9.33
CA LEU A 293 1.14 5.18 10.15
C LEU A 293 2.13 4.57 11.14
N ILE A 294 1.68 3.62 11.96
CA ILE A 294 2.49 3.05 13.05
C ILE A 294 3.49 2.00 12.55
N GLU A 295 3.18 1.33 11.44
CA GLU A 295 4.03 0.36 10.78
C GLU A 295 5.02 0.98 9.80
N ALA A 296 4.96 2.30 9.57
CA ALA A 296 5.97 3.02 8.81
C ALA A 296 7.37 2.79 9.41
N ARG A 297 8.34 2.44 8.56
CA ARG A 297 9.68 2.05 9.00
C ARG A 297 10.75 3.04 8.59
N ASP A 298 11.70 3.29 9.47
CA ASP A 298 12.94 3.98 9.12
C ASP A 298 13.95 3.09 8.38
N ASP A 299 15.11 3.67 8.04
CA ASP A 299 16.22 2.98 7.36
C ASP A 299 16.77 1.78 8.18
N THR A 300 16.48 1.70 9.48
CA THR A 300 16.86 0.58 10.37
C THR A 300 15.78 -0.49 10.49
N GLY A 301 14.57 -0.22 9.96
CA GLY A 301 13.41 -1.10 10.05
C GLY A 301 12.56 -0.90 11.30
N ALA A 302 12.87 0.09 12.13
CA ALA A 302 12.12 0.40 13.34
C ALA A 302 10.80 1.12 12.99
N PHE A 303 9.74 0.77 13.70
CA PHE A 303 8.40 1.33 13.53
C PHE A 303 8.30 2.78 14.04
N TYR A 304 7.33 3.52 13.50
CA TYR A 304 7.09 4.91 13.87
C TYR A 304 6.59 5.02 15.32
N PRO A 305 7.35 5.66 16.23
CA PRO A 305 6.99 5.75 17.65
C PRO A 305 5.96 6.87 17.87
N LEU A 306 4.71 6.63 17.44
CA LEU A 306 3.63 7.62 17.38
C LEU A 306 3.41 8.32 18.73
N LEU A 307 3.20 7.56 19.80
CA LEU A 307 2.88 8.11 21.11
C LEU A 307 4.03 8.98 21.65
N ASP A 308 5.27 8.53 21.52
CA ASP A 308 6.43 9.27 22.04
C ASP A 308 6.66 10.57 21.27
N ARG A 309 6.46 10.55 19.94
CA ARG A 309 6.56 11.75 19.09
C ARG A 309 5.45 12.75 19.37
N LEU A 310 4.22 12.28 19.57
CA LEU A 310 3.10 13.14 19.96
C LEU A 310 3.32 13.75 21.35
N ARG A 311 3.75 12.95 22.33
CA ARG A 311 4.11 13.46 23.67
C ARG A 311 5.14 14.56 23.56
N LEU A 312 6.26 14.29 22.91
CA LEU A 312 7.35 15.27 22.77
C LEU A 312 6.88 16.57 22.09
N ARG A 313 5.94 16.49 21.14
CA ARG A 313 5.41 17.67 20.45
C ARG A 313 4.38 18.46 21.27
N PHE A 314 3.48 17.77 21.98
CA PHE A 314 2.29 18.37 22.59
C PHE A 314 2.34 18.46 24.12
N THR A 315 3.40 17.99 24.79
CA THR A 315 3.54 18.10 26.27
C THR A 315 3.33 19.52 26.82
N PHE A 316 3.75 20.55 26.09
CA PHE A 316 3.61 21.95 26.51
C PHE A 316 2.47 22.69 25.80
N ASP A 317 1.68 22.00 25.00
CA ASP A 317 0.57 22.55 24.25
C ASP A 317 -0.74 22.09 24.90
N SER A 318 -1.41 23.02 25.59
CA SER A 318 -2.55 22.66 26.44
C SER A 318 -3.84 22.44 25.66
N ALA A 319 -3.93 22.86 24.40
CA ALA A 319 -5.13 22.74 23.58
C ALA A 319 -4.81 22.79 22.08
N PRO A 320 -4.11 21.78 21.52
CA PRO A 320 -3.85 21.74 20.09
C PRO A 320 -5.17 21.57 19.31
N GLY A 321 -5.24 22.11 18.10
CA GLY A 321 -6.32 21.83 17.17
C GLY A 321 -6.08 20.53 16.39
N PRO A 322 -7.11 19.95 15.74
CA PRO A 322 -6.94 18.77 14.91
C PRO A 322 -6.00 19.02 13.72
N ALA A 323 -6.01 20.24 13.17
CA ALA A 323 -5.11 20.63 12.09
C ALA A 323 -3.64 20.63 12.54
N ASP A 324 -3.34 21.06 13.77
CA ASP A 324 -1.96 21.09 14.30
C ASP A 324 -1.37 19.69 14.41
N VAL A 325 -2.18 18.71 14.81
CA VAL A 325 -1.80 17.29 14.90
C VAL A 325 -1.53 16.73 13.51
N ILE A 326 -2.42 17.00 12.55
CA ILE A 326 -2.26 16.55 11.16
C ILE A 326 -1.03 17.19 10.50
N ASP A 327 -0.81 18.49 10.67
CA ASP A 327 0.34 19.20 10.10
C ASP A 327 1.67 18.71 10.66
N PHE A 328 1.69 18.40 11.97
CA PHE A 328 2.83 17.75 12.61
C PHE A 328 3.12 16.39 11.95
N LEU A 329 2.14 15.49 11.88
CA LEU A 329 2.33 14.15 11.29
C LEU A 329 2.69 14.22 9.81
N ASN A 330 2.10 15.15 9.06
CA ASN A 330 2.39 15.38 7.65
C ASN A 330 3.84 15.79 7.40
N THR A 331 4.47 16.44 8.39
CA THR A 331 5.87 16.88 8.34
C THR A 331 6.83 15.86 8.93
N ASP A 332 6.44 15.18 10.01
CA ASP A 332 7.31 14.30 10.79
C ASP A 332 7.40 12.89 10.18
N LEU A 333 6.31 12.36 9.63
CA LEU A 333 6.28 11.04 9.02
C LEU A 333 7.26 10.90 7.84
N PRO A 334 7.34 11.83 6.87
CA PRO A 334 8.33 11.76 5.79
C PRO A 334 9.79 11.94 6.24
N ARG A 335 10.02 12.42 7.48
CA ARG A 335 11.38 12.46 8.07
C ARG A 335 11.77 11.11 8.67
N HIS A 336 10.79 10.32 9.09
CA HIS A 336 11.03 8.98 9.64
C HIS A 336 11.17 7.93 8.53
N THR A 337 10.24 7.92 7.56
CA THR A 337 10.26 6.95 6.47
C THR A 337 10.37 7.62 5.10
N ARG A 338 11.14 6.99 4.20
CA ARG A 338 11.24 7.40 2.79
C ARG A 338 10.32 6.59 1.86
N VAL A 339 9.90 5.40 2.31
CA VAL A 339 9.18 4.42 1.50
C VAL A 339 7.93 3.98 2.26
N PHE A 340 6.77 4.20 1.66
CA PHE A 340 5.47 3.79 2.22
C PHE A 340 5.07 2.45 1.62
N HIS A 341 5.08 1.41 2.46
CA HIS A 341 4.67 0.05 2.07
C HIS A 341 3.15 -0.15 2.12
N ASP A 342 2.45 0.69 2.87
CA ASP A 342 1.00 0.75 2.94
C ASP A 342 0.46 2.16 2.78
N ASP A 343 -0.85 2.24 2.58
CA ASP A 343 -1.58 3.49 2.68
C ASP A 343 -1.59 3.97 4.14
N VAL A 344 -1.68 5.29 4.31
CA VAL A 344 -1.72 5.94 5.62
C VAL A 344 -2.94 6.83 5.65
N ALA A 345 -3.93 6.48 6.45
CA ALA A 345 -5.07 7.30 6.78
C ALA A 345 -4.99 7.76 8.25
N VAL A 346 -5.16 9.06 8.45
CA VAL A 346 -5.19 9.69 9.77
C VAL A 346 -6.35 10.68 9.81
N LEU A 347 -7.10 10.66 10.89
CA LEU A 347 -8.20 11.56 11.15
C LEU A 347 -8.09 12.10 12.58
N ALA A 348 -7.99 13.42 12.72
CA ALA A 348 -8.02 14.10 14.00
C ALA A 348 -9.34 14.85 14.14
N ILE A 349 -10.00 14.69 15.29
CA ILE A 349 -11.25 15.40 15.63
C ILE A 349 -11.11 16.10 16.97
N ALA A 350 -11.82 17.20 17.16
CA ALA A 350 -11.88 17.95 18.42
C ALA A 350 -13.27 18.58 18.59
N PRO A 351 -13.79 18.73 19.82
CA PRO A 351 -15.01 19.51 20.05
C PRO A 351 -14.83 20.96 19.66
N ASP A 352 -15.79 21.52 18.94
CA ASP A 352 -15.87 22.95 18.67
C ASP A 352 -16.42 23.68 19.91
N ASP A 353 -15.67 24.68 20.39
CA ASP A 353 -16.06 25.53 21.53
C ASP A 353 -16.91 26.75 21.11
N SER A 354 -17.20 26.88 19.80
CA SER A 354 -17.98 28.01 19.29
C SER A 354 -19.43 27.94 19.78
N PRO A 355 -19.97 29.01 20.39
CA PRO A 355 -21.34 29.01 20.89
C PRO A 355 -22.35 28.80 19.75
N PRO A 356 -23.46 28.08 19.99
CA PRO A 356 -24.51 27.87 18.99
C PRO A 356 -25.27 29.18 18.75
N GLY A 357 -24.72 30.07 17.94
CA GLY A 357 -25.35 31.37 17.65
C GLY A 357 -24.53 32.37 16.83
N ASP A 358 -23.22 32.16 16.65
CA ASP A 358 -22.39 33.08 15.85
C ASP A 358 -22.28 32.64 14.37
N ARG A 359 -23.42 32.21 13.80
CA ARG A 359 -23.53 31.79 12.39
C ARG A 359 -24.66 32.50 11.66
#